data_AF-A0A0B1RXR9-F1
#
_entry.id   AF-A0A0B1RXR9-F1
#
_cell.length_a   1.000
_cell.length_b   1.000
_cell.length_c   1.000
_cell.angle_alpha   90.00
_cell.angle_beta   90.00
_cell.angle_gamma   90.00
#
_symmetry.space_group_name_H-M   'P 1'
#
loop_
_entity.id
_entity.type
_entity.pdbx_description
1 polymer ?
#
loop_
_entity_poly.entity_id
_entity_poly.type
_entity_poly.pdbx_seq_one_letter_code
_entity_poly.pdbx_strand_id
1 'polypeptide(L)'
;MLASIMGVSTGVTTYAENIALIHITRVASRTTMQIAGVLLILLGLFTKMAALLASIPDALVGGVLAMGISMIAGVAMSNLQLIDLKLTRNLSILGLSVMIGLIVPLHLERSPFRSGSTEWDQIVNMLLSIKMLVGGVVAVVLDNTVPGATLQQRGLQTHYEDEKKESYLDLSDDGYAFPEYINRQVDRGYFELARSYDYCLSCQVIHQRVRHKS
;
A
#
# COMPACT_ATOMS: atom_id res chain seq x y z
N MET A 1 -5.75 -7.16 12.97
CA MET A 1 -6.24 -7.64 14.28
C MET A 1 -7.32 -8.70 14.13
N LEU A 2 -8.46 -8.41 13.47
CA LEU A 2 -9.52 -9.41 13.25
C LEU A 2 -9.02 -10.68 12.54
N ALA A 3 -8.23 -10.54 11.45
CA ALA A 3 -7.63 -11.67 10.75
C ALA A 3 -6.79 -12.58 11.67
N SER A 4 -6.04 -12.00 12.60
CA SER A 4 -5.22 -12.75 13.57
C SER A 4 -6.04 -13.48 14.62
N ILE A 5 -7.15 -12.88 15.07
CA ILE A 5 -8.12 -13.57 15.94
C ILE A 5 -8.75 -14.77 15.20
N MET A 6 -8.95 -14.64 13.88
CA MET A 6 -9.45 -15.72 13.04
C MET A 6 -8.40 -16.77 12.64
N GLY A 7 -7.16 -16.65 13.14
CA GLY A 7 -6.09 -17.64 12.94
C GLY A 7 -5.06 -17.30 11.85
N VAL A 8 -5.11 -16.10 11.24
CA VAL A 8 -4.13 -15.66 10.25
C VAL A 8 -2.94 -14.97 10.95
N SER A 9 -1.76 -15.60 10.90
CA SER A 9 -0.55 -15.11 11.58
C SER A 9 0.23 -14.04 10.80
N THR A 10 -0.28 -13.56 9.67
CA THR A 10 0.36 -12.57 8.81
C THR A 10 -0.41 -11.25 8.76
N GLY A 11 0.32 -10.16 8.49
CA GLY A 11 -0.29 -8.87 8.21
C GLY A 11 -1.06 -8.91 6.89
N VAL A 12 -2.28 -8.38 6.88
CA VAL A 12 -3.08 -8.22 5.65
C VAL A 12 -2.89 -6.81 5.09
N THR A 13 -2.67 -6.72 3.78
CA THR A 13 -2.48 -5.47 3.04
C THR A 13 -3.20 -5.54 1.70
N THR A 14 -3.36 -4.41 1.04
CA THR A 14 -3.95 -4.33 -0.30
C THR A 14 -3.04 -5.00 -1.34
N TYR A 15 -3.61 -5.85 -2.19
CA TYR A 15 -2.90 -6.47 -3.29
C TYR A 15 -2.74 -5.49 -4.46
N ALA A 16 -1.50 -5.29 -4.92
CA ALA A 16 -1.21 -4.42 -6.05
C ALA A 16 -1.92 -4.89 -7.33
N GLU A 17 -2.09 -6.20 -7.50
CA GLU A 17 -2.76 -6.83 -8.64
C GLU A 17 -4.20 -6.34 -8.83
N ASN A 18 -4.91 -6.06 -7.72
CA ASN A 18 -6.27 -5.53 -7.77
C ASN A 18 -6.31 -4.12 -8.38
N ILE A 19 -5.29 -3.30 -8.09
CA ILE A 19 -5.18 -1.94 -8.63
C ILE A 19 -4.88 -2.00 -10.14
N ALA A 20 -3.96 -2.86 -10.57
CA ALA A 20 -3.70 -3.04 -12.01
C ALA A 20 -4.93 -3.54 -12.78
N LEU A 21 -5.71 -4.44 -12.18
CA LEU A 21 -6.94 -4.92 -12.82
C LEU A 21 -7.97 -3.79 -13.00
N ILE A 22 -8.08 -2.87 -12.04
CA ILE A 22 -8.97 -1.70 -12.16
C ILE A 22 -8.53 -0.80 -13.32
N HIS A 23 -7.23 -0.56 -13.49
CA HIS A 23 -6.71 0.22 -14.62
C HIS A 23 -7.05 -0.39 -15.98
N ILE A 24 -7.08 -1.72 -16.08
CA ILE A 24 -7.39 -2.43 -17.33
C ILE A 24 -8.90 -2.49 -17.57
N THR A 25 -9.66 -2.94 -16.56
CA THR A 25 -11.10 -3.17 -16.69
C THR A 25 -11.92 -1.88 -16.65
N ARG A 26 -11.36 -0.79 -16.12
CA ARG A 26 -12.03 0.49 -15.86
C ARG A 26 -13.31 0.36 -15.04
N VAL A 27 -13.40 -0.66 -14.19
CA VAL A 27 -14.52 -0.88 -13.27
C VAL A 27 -14.03 -0.69 -11.83
N ALA A 28 -14.19 0.53 -11.31
CA ALA A 28 -13.85 0.89 -9.93
C ALA A 28 -15.08 0.87 -9.00
N SER A 29 -15.96 -0.12 -9.14
CA SER A 29 -17.20 -0.18 -8.37
C SER A 29 -17.05 -0.91 -7.03
N ARG A 30 -17.50 -0.25 -5.95
CA ARG A 30 -17.54 -0.83 -4.58
C ARG A 30 -18.44 -2.06 -4.48
N THR A 31 -19.59 -2.06 -5.15
CA THR A 31 -20.53 -3.18 -5.13
C THR A 31 -19.87 -4.43 -5.70
N THR A 32 -19.08 -4.29 -6.76
CA THR A 32 -18.29 -5.39 -7.33
C THR A 32 -17.26 -5.93 -6.33
N MET A 33 -16.54 -5.04 -5.62
CA MET A 33 -15.59 -5.45 -4.57
C MET A 33 -16.28 -6.15 -3.39
N GLN A 34 -17.45 -5.68 -2.97
CA GLN A 34 -18.24 -6.31 -1.90
C GLN A 34 -18.75 -7.69 -2.32
N ILE A 35 -19.30 -7.81 -3.54
CA ILE A 35 -19.75 -9.10 -4.09
C ILE A 35 -18.57 -10.07 -4.18
N ALA A 36 -17.40 -9.61 -4.66
CA ALA A 36 -16.19 -10.42 -4.69
C ALA A 36 -15.75 -10.89 -3.29
N GLY A 37 -15.78 -10.00 -2.28
CA GLY A 37 -15.48 -10.35 -0.90
C GLY A 37 -16.44 -11.39 -0.31
N VAL A 38 -17.75 -11.23 -0.53
CA VAL A 38 -18.76 -12.21 -0.12
C VAL A 38 -18.56 -13.55 -0.83
N LEU A 39 -18.26 -13.52 -2.14
CA LEU A 39 -17.97 -14.72 -2.92
C LEU A 39 -16.74 -15.46 -2.39
N LEU A 40 -15.68 -14.75 -2.02
CA LEU A 40 -14.47 -15.32 -1.41
C LEU A 40 -14.76 -15.98 -0.05
N ILE A 41 -15.61 -15.36 0.78
CA ILE A 41 -16.05 -15.95 2.05
C ILE A 41 -16.82 -17.24 1.79
N LEU A 42 -17.78 -17.23 0.86
CA LEU A 42 -18.57 -18.41 0.49
C LEU A 42 -17.67 -19.53 -0.04
N LEU A 43 -16.76 -19.23 -0.97
CA LEU A 43 -15.78 -20.18 -1.50
C LEU A 43 -14.89 -20.77 -0.40
N GLY A 44 -14.47 -19.96 0.57
CA GLY A 44 -13.68 -20.40 1.73
C GLY A 44 -14.43 -21.35 2.68
N LEU A 45 -15.75 -21.20 2.80
CA LEU A 45 -16.59 -22.11 3.61
C LEU A 45 -16.78 -23.48 2.95
N PHE A 46 -16.70 -23.57 1.61
CA PHE A 46 -16.83 -24.82 0.87
C PHE A 46 -15.48 -25.55 0.76
N THR A 47 -15.18 -26.43 1.72
CA THR A 47 -13.93 -27.22 1.77
C THR A 47 -13.69 -28.12 0.54
N LYS A 48 -14.74 -28.51 -0.20
CA LYS A 48 -14.60 -29.24 -1.47
C LYS A 48 -13.91 -28.41 -2.56
N MET A 49 -14.15 -27.10 -2.58
CA MET A 49 -13.46 -26.19 -3.50
C MET A 49 -12.00 -25.99 -3.08
N ALA A 50 -11.73 -25.92 -1.78
CA ALA A 50 -10.37 -25.89 -1.26
C ALA A 50 -9.56 -27.14 -1.65
N ALA A 51 -10.17 -28.32 -1.63
CA ALA A 51 -9.53 -29.56 -2.09
C ALA A 51 -9.22 -29.55 -3.59
N LEU A 52 -10.09 -28.94 -4.41
CA LEU A 52 -9.82 -28.75 -5.83
C LEU A 52 -8.65 -27.78 -6.05
N LEU A 53 -8.60 -26.67 -5.31
CA LEU A 53 -7.48 -25.73 -5.37
C LEU A 53 -6.15 -26.39 -4.94
N ALA A 54 -6.19 -27.28 -3.95
CA ALA A 54 -5.02 -28.06 -3.53
C ALA A 54 -4.56 -29.11 -4.57
N SER A 55 -5.39 -29.41 -5.58
CA SER A 55 -5.01 -30.29 -6.70
C SER A 55 -4.28 -29.57 -7.84
N ILE A 56 -4.18 -28.23 -7.78
CA ILE A 56 -3.41 -27.43 -8.73
C ILE A 56 -1.92 -27.78 -8.57
N PRO A 57 -1.19 -28.04 -9.67
CA PRO A 57 0.23 -28.39 -9.60
C PRO A 57 1.08 -27.22 -9.12
N ASP A 58 2.14 -27.53 -8.36
CA ASP A 58 3.05 -26.55 -7.75
C ASP A 58 3.66 -25.57 -8.77
N ALA A 59 3.87 -26.03 -10.01
CA ALA A 59 4.40 -25.19 -11.10
C ALA A 59 3.50 -23.98 -11.41
N LEU A 60 2.18 -24.15 -11.35
CA LEU A 60 1.21 -23.06 -11.57
C LEU A 60 1.20 -22.09 -10.39
N VAL A 61 1.28 -22.61 -9.16
CA VAL A 61 1.35 -21.78 -7.94
C VAL A 61 2.62 -20.92 -7.94
N GLY A 62 3.77 -21.52 -8.30
CA GLY A 62 5.02 -20.79 -8.46
C GLY A 62 4.96 -19.70 -9.53
N GLY A 63 4.27 -19.97 -10.65
CA GLY A 63 4.04 -19.00 -11.72
C GLY A 63 3.25 -17.77 -11.26
N VAL A 64 2.14 -17.97 -10.54
CA VAL A 64 1.33 -16.87 -10.00
C VAL A 64 2.11 -16.06 -8.97
N LEU A 65 2.86 -16.71 -8.06
CA LEU A 65 3.71 -16.02 -7.10
C LEU A 65 4.83 -15.21 -7.77
N ALA A 66 5.44 -15.75 -8.82
CA ALA A 66 6.47 -15.06 -9.60
C ALA A 66 5.91 -13.81 -10.31
N MET A 67 4.71 -13.89 -10.86
CA MET A 67 4.00 -12.74 -11.44
C MET A 67 3.76 -11.66 -10.37
N GLY A 68 3.31 -12.03 -9.17
CA GLY A 68 3.12 -11.11 -8.06
C GLY A 68 4.41 -10.39 -7.63
N ILE A 69 5.52 -11.12 -7.49
CA ILE A 69 6.82 -10.52 -7.15
C ILE A 69 7.30 -9.59 -8.26
N SER A 70 7.11 -9.96 -9.53
CA SER A 70 7.44 -9.12 -10.68
C SER A 70 6.63 -7.82 -10.69
N MET A 71 5.34 -7.88 -10.36
CA MET A 71 4.49 -6.70 -10.26
C MET A 71 4.94 -5.78 -9.13
N ILE A 72 5.24 -6.31 -7.95
CA ILE A 72 5.76 -5.51 -6.82
C ILE A 72 7.08 -4.82 -7.21
N ALA A 73 7.97 -5.52 -7.93
CA ALA A 73 9.20 -4.93 -8.44
C ALA A 73 8.93 -3.81 -9.47
N GLY A 74 7.93 -3.99 -10.34
CA GLY A 74 7.49 -2.97 -11.29
C GLY A 74 6.95 -1.71 -10.60
N VAL A 75 6.08 -1.86 -9.60
CA VAL A 75 5.56 -0.75 -8.79
C VAL A 75 6.69 -0.05 -8.05
N ALA A 76 7.63 -0.81 -7.47
CA ALA A 76 8.82 -0.23 -6.84
C ALA A 76 9.64 0.61 -7.83
N MET A 77 9.86 0.11 -9.05
CA MET A 77 10.58 0.86 -10.09
C MET A 77 9.82 2.12 -10.52
N SER A 78 8.49 2.08 -10.60
CA SER A 78 7.65 3.24 -10.87
C SER A 78 7.84 4.32 -9.80
N ASN A 79 7.86 3.92 -8.53
CA ASN A 79 8.06 4.86 -7.41
C ASN A 79 9.47 5.47 -7.43
N LEU A 80 10.48 4.76 -7.90
CA LEU A 80 11.84 5.29 -8.05
C LEU A 80 11.96 6.37 -9.13
N GLN A 81 11.09 6.36 -10.14
CA GLN A 81 11.07 7.39 -11.17
C GLN A 81 10.63 8.76 -10.65
N LEU A 82 9.97 8.80 -9.48
CA LEU A 82 9.55 10.05 -8.82
C LEU A 82 10.74 10.80 -8.20
N ILE A 83 11.88 10.14 -8.01
CA ILE A 83 13.09 10.67 -7.37
C ILE A 83 14.08 11.09 -8.46
N ASP A 84 14.84 12.16 -8.24
CA ASP A 84 15.89 12.55 -9.18
C ASP A 84 17.11 11.61 -9.07
N LEU A 85 17.16 10.61 -9.96
CA LEU A 85 18.23 9.62 -10.06
C LEU A 85 19.50 10.16 -10.75
N LYS A 86 19.51 11.40 -11.24
CA LYS A 86 20.72 12.03 -11.80
C LYS A 86 21.72 12.40 -10.70
N LEU A 87 21.22 12.61 -9.48
CA LEU A 87 22.06 12.89 -8.33
C LEU A 87 22.73 11.61 -7.83
N THR A 88 24.07 11.60 -7.85
CA THR A 88 24.88 10.51 -7.29
C THR A 88 24.51 10.20 -5.84
N ARG A 89 24.07 11.21 -5.07
CA ARG A 89 23.55 11.04 -3.71
C ARG A 89 22.39 10.04 -3.64
N ASN A 90 21.31 10.28 -4.39
CA ASN A 90 20.13 9.42 -4.36
C ASN A 90 20.43 8.02 -4.88
N LEU A 91 21.21 7.94 -5.97
CA LEU A 91 21.60 6.66 -6.56
C LEU A 91 22.47 5.82 -5.63
N SER A 92 23.40 6.45 -4.90
CA SER A 92 24.24 5.74 -3.92
C SER A 92 23.45 5.27 -2.70
N ILE A 93 22.53 6.09 -2.16
CA ILE A 93 21.66 5.69 -1.04
C ILE A 93 20.81 4.47 -1.43
N LEU A 94 20.21 4.50 -2.63
CA LEU A 94 19.43 3.39 -3.16
C LEU A 94 20.29 2.12 -3.35
N GLY A 95 21.44 2.24 -4.01
CA GLY A 95 22.32 1.09 -4.25
C GLY A 95 22.85 0.47 -2.96
N LEU A 96 23.31 1.30 -2.01
CA LEU A 96 23.85 0.84 -0.73
C LEU A 96 22.78 0.19 0.16
N SER A 97 21.57 0.77 0.23
CA SER A 97 20.48 0.20 1.02
C SER A 97 20.03 -1.16 0.49
N VAL A 98 19.92 -1.33 -0.83
CA VAL A 98 19.60 -2.62 -1.45
C VAL A 98 20.72 -3.64 -1.21
N MET A 99 21.97 -3.25 -1.42
CA MET A 99 23.11 -4.16 -1.18
C MET A 99 23.19 -4.62 0.26
N ILE A 100 23.11 -3.71 1.23
CA ILE A 100 23.16 -4.05 2.66
C ILE A 100 21.93 -4.87 3.07
N GLY A 101 20.74 -4.52 2.56
CA GLY A 101 19.49 -5.25 2.82
C GLY A 101 19.50 -6.70 2.31
N LEU A 102 20.35 -7.03 1.33
CA LEU A 102 20.56 -8.40 0.86
C LEU A 102 21.73 -9.09 1.59
N ILE A 103 22.84 -8.40 1.79
CA ILE A 103 24.07 -8.96 2.37
C ILE A 103 23.88 -9.34 3.84
N VAL A 104 23.23 -8.48 4.64
CA VAL A 104 23.09 -8.71 6.08
C VAL A 104 22.30 -9.99 6.38
N PRO A 105 21.09 -10.22 5.83
CA PRO A 105 20.37 -11.47 6.03
C PRO A 105 21.16 -12.70 5.57
N LEU A 106 21.84 -12.63 4.41
CA LEU A 106 22.67 -13.72 3.90
C LEU A 106 23.88 -14.03 4.80
N HIS A 107 24.45 -13.01 5.43
CA HIS A 107 25.53 -13.18 6.39
C HIS A 107 25.02 -13.84 7.68
N LEU A 108 23.86 -13.42 8.18
CA LEU A 108 23.24 -14.02 9.37
C LEU A 108 22.85 -15.49 9.17
N GLU A 109 22.45 -15.89 7.97
CA GLU A 109 22.19 -17.30 7.64
C GLU A 109 23.43 -18.19 7.82
N ARG A 110 24.64 -17.64 7.57
CA ARG A 110 25.91 -18.37 7.73
C ARG A 110 26.49 -18.26 9.13
N SER A 111 26.38 -17.09 9.74
CA SER A 111 26.90 -16.80 11.08
C SER A 111 25.83 -16.05 11.89
N PRO A 112 25.00 -16.78 12.64
CA PRO A 112 23.94 -16.15 13.44
C PRO A 112 24.55 -15.31 14.56
N PHE A 113 23.87 -14.22 14.88
CA PHE A 113 24.25 -13.36 16.00
C PHE A 113 24.09 -14.14 17.31
N ARG A 114 25.15 -14.12 18.14
CA ARG A 114 25.21 -14.81 19.43
C ARG A 114 25.77 -13.88 20.50
N SER A 115 24.88 -13.31 21.31
CA SER A 115 25.19 -12.41 22.42
C SER A 115 25.33 -13.16 23.75
N GLY A 116 24.82 -14.40 23.84
CA GLY A 116 24.88 -15.24 25.03
C GLY A 116 23.54 -15.45 25.74
N SER A 117 22.50 -14.70 25.36
CA SER A 117 21.13 -14.89 25.81
C SER A 117 20.25 -15.38 24.65
N THR A 118 19.70 -16.58 24.78
CA THR A 118 18.96 -17.27 23.69
C THR A 118 17.77 -16.47 23.17
N GLU A 119 17.05 -15.77 24.05
CA GLU A 119 15.85 -14.99 23.70
C GLU A 119 16.18 -13.79 22.82
N TRP A 120 17.18 -13.00 23.21
CA TRP A 120 17.63 -11.85 22.43
C TRP A 120 18.23 -12.26 21.09
N ASP A 121 19.00 -13.34 21.08
CA ASP A 121 19.61 -13.85 19.85
C ASP A 121 18.51 -14.23 18.86
N GLN A 122 17.41 -14.86 19.30
CA GLN A 122 16.28 -15.19 18.42
C GLN A 122 15.60 -13.95 17.85
N ILE A 123 15.27 -12.96 18.68
CA ILE A 123 14.58 -11.73 18.24
C ILE A 123 15.45 -10.97 17.23
N VAL A 124 16.73 -10.79 17.54
CA VAL A 124 17.67 -10.07 16.67
C VAL A 124 17.89 -10.80 15.37
N ASN A 125 18.09 -12.12 15.41
CA ASN A 125 18.23 -12.92 14.18
C ASN A 125 16.95 -12.87 13.34
N MET A 126 15.76 -12.98 13.94
CA MET A 126 14.48 -12.86 13.21
C MET A 126 14.33 -11.50 12.54
N LEU A 127 14.59 -10.40 13.26
CA LEU A 127 14.48 -9.04 12.71
C LEU A 127 15.50 -8.79 11.60
N LEU A 128 16.76 -9.15 11.82
CA LEU A 128 17.84 -8.94 10.85
C LEU A 128 17.77 -9.90 9.65
N SER A 129 17.04 -11.01 9.74
CA SER A 129 16.74 -11.86 8.58
C SER A 129 15.72 -11.24 7.62
N ILE A 130 14.94 -10.23 8.03
CA ILE A 130 13.95 -9.58 7.16
C ILE A 130 14.67 -8.58 6.22
N LYS A 131 14.94 -9.03 4.98
CA LYS A 131 15.59 -8.23 3.91
C LYS A 131 14.98 -6.83 3.74
N MET A 132 13.64 -6.75 3.71
CA MET A 132 12.92 -5.48 3.55
C MET A 132 13.13 -4.53 4.74
N LEU A 133 13.18 -5.06 5.97
CA LEU A 133 13.38 -4.27 7.17
C LEU A 133 14.79 -3.67 7.18
N VAL A 134 15.81 -4.51 6.97
CA VAL A 134 17.21 -4.06 6.98
C VAL A 134 17.46 -3.04 5.87
N GLY A 135 17.02 -3.32 4.64
CA GLY A 135 17.14 -2.38 3.53
C GLY A 135 16.42 -1.05 3.81
N GLY A 136 15.20 -1.10 4.34
CA GLY A 136 14.41 0.08 4.68
C GLY A 136 15.05 0.94 5.78
N VAL A 137 15.48 0.32 6.89
CA VAL A 137 16.16 1.04 7.98
C VAL A 137 17.44 1.70 7.48
N VAL A 138 18.24 0.98 6.69
CA VAL A 138 19.47 1.54 6.11
C VAL A 138 19.16 2.70 5.16
N ALA A 139 18.15 2.56 4.30
CA ALA A 139 17.71 3.65 3.41
C ALA A 139 17.30 4.89 4.19
N VAL A 140 16.50 4.74 5.25
CA VAL A 140 16.06 5.84 6.11
C VAL A 140 17.25 6.51 6.81
N VAL A 141 18.16 5.72 7.38
CA VAL A 141 19.35 6.25 8.05
C VAL A 141 20.23 7.03 7.07
N LEU A 142 20.47 6.48 5.88
CA LEU A 142 21.28 7.13 4.85
C LEU A 142 20.62 8.40 4.30
N ASP A 143 19.31 8.42 4.07
CA ASP A 143 18.61 9.63 3.60
C ASP A 143 18.61 10.76 4.63
N ASN A 144 18.55 10.43 5.93
CA ASN A 144 18.63 11.42 7.02
C ASN A 144 20.07 11.90 7.29
N THR A 145 21.06 11.03 7.13
CA THR A 145 22.46 11.35 7.46
C THR A 145 23.15 12.15 6.35
N VAL A 146 22.80 11.93 5.08
CA VAL A 146 23.50 12.55 3.95
C VAL A 146 22.86 13.90 3.58
N PRO A 147 23.57 15.04 3.80
CA PRO A 147 23.05 16.35 3.45
C PRO A 147 23.13 16.62 1.93
N GLY A 148 22.40 17.65 1.47
CA GLY A 148 22.54 18.18 0.10
C GLY A 148 21.36 17.93 -0.84
N ALA A 149 20.18 17.59 -0.31
CA ALA A 149 18.94 17.34 -1.06
C ALA A 149 17.91 18.45 -0.86
N THR A 150 17.31 18.96 -1.94
CA THR A 150 16.04 19.70 -1.83
C THR A 150 14.86 18.72 -1.74
N LEU A 151 13.73 19.14 -1.17
CA LEU A 151 12.53 18.28 -1.02
C LEU A 151 12.00 17.73 -2.36
N GLN A 152 12.14 18.51 -3.44
CA GLN A 152 11.80 18.10 -4.80
C GLN A 152 12.65 16.94 -5.28
N GLN A 153 13.97 16.99 -5.04
CA GLN A 153 14.92 15.97 -5.47
C GLN A 153 14.78 14.66 -4.70
N ARG A 154 14.10 14.67 -3.55
CA ARG A 154 13.71 13.46 -2.79
C ARG A 154 12.42 12.82 -3.30
N GLY A 155 11.72 13.45 -4.26
CA GLY A 155 10.43 12.98 -4.77
C GLY A 155 9.22 13.34 -3.89
N LEU A 156 9.36 14.29 -2.95
CA LEU A 156 8.32 14.61 -1.95
C LEU A 156 7.31 15.68 -2.41
N GLN A 157 7.52 16.38 -3.53
CA GLN A 157 6.57 17.39 -4.03
C GLN A 157 5.55 16.83 -5.03
N THR A 158 5.90 15.79 -5.80
CA THR A 158 5.05 15.25 -6.88
C THR A 158 3.79 14.54 -6.34
N HIS A 159 3.89 13.92 -5.15
CA HIS A 159 2.77 13.24 -4.48
C HIS A 159 1.58 14.15 -4.19
N TYR A 160 1.79 15.45 -3.95
CA TYR A 160 0.71 16.36 -3.57
C TYR A 160 -0.25 16.72 -4.71
N GLU A 161 0.21 16.61 -5.97
CA GLU A 161 -0.61 16.95 -7.15
C GLU A 161 -1.22 15.71 -7.82
N ASP A 162 -0.50 14.58 -7.85
CA ASP A 162 -1.01 13.32 -8.42
C ASP A 162 -2.03 12.64 -7.49
N GLU A 163 -1.81 12.59 -6.17
CA GLU A 163 -2.84 12.13 -5.22
C GLU A 163 -4.10 13.01 -5.29
N LYS A 164 -3.92 14.32 -5.51
CA LYS A 164 -5.06 15.23 -5.70
C LYS A 164 -5.83 14.90 -6.97
N LYS A 165 -5.17 14.68 -8.11
CA LYS A 165 -5.82 14.33 -9.38
C LYS A 165 -6.52 12.99 -9.32
N GLU A 166 -5.89 11.98 -8.74
CA GLU A 166 -6.48 10.65 -8.55
C GLU A 166 -7.67 10.74 -7.58
N SER A 167 -7.54 11.49 -6.49
CA SER A 167 -8.65 11.79 -5.57
C SER A 167 -9.80 12.55 -6.24
N TYR A 168 -9.55 13.53 -7.11
CA TYR A 168 -10.63 14.25 -7.84
C TYR A 168 -11.30 13.39 -8.92
N LEU A 169 -10.59 12.41 -9.50
CA LEU A 169 -11.13 11.45 -10.45
C LEU A 169 -12.01 10.41 -9.75
N ASP A 170 -11.57 9.88 -8.61
CA ASP A 170 -12.37 8.99 -7.75
C ASP A 170 -13.58 9.72 -7.15
N LEU A 171 -13.44 11.02 -6.82
CA LEU A 171 -14.53 11.87 -6.29
C LEU A 171 -15.55 12.32 -7.36
N SER A 172 -15.15 12.36 -8.63
CA SER A 172 -16.07 12.70 -9.74
C SER A 172 -16.89 11.50 -10.20
N ASP A 173 -16.43 10.29 -9.89
CA ASP A 173 -17.13 9.02 -10.09
C ASP A 173 -17.45 8.40 -8.71
N ASP A 174 -18.12 9.17 -7.86
CA ASP A 174 -18.53 8.75 -6.51
C ASP A 174 -19.59 7.61 -6.57
N GLY A 175 -19.16 6.41 -6.95
CA GLY A 175 -19.79 5.13 -6.58
C GLY A 175 -19.70 4.84 -5.08
N TYR A 176 -19.30 5.86 -4.30
CA TYR A 176 -19.05 5.89 -2.87
C TYR A 176 -20.27 6.37 -2.06
N ALA A 177 -21.36 6.81 -2.72
CA ALA A 177 -22.60 7.19 -2.05
C ALA A 177 -23.27 6.00 -1.36
N PHE A 178 -23.64 6.17 -0.08
CA PHE A 178 -24.47 5.20 0.62
C PHE A 178 -25.86 5.11 -0.03
N PRO A 179 -26.64 4.02 0.19
CA PRO A 179 -28.05 3.97 -0.17
C PRO A 179 -28.76 5.26 0.26
N GLU A 180 -29.67 5.77 -0.56
CA GLU A 180 -30.23 7.13 -0.45
C GLU A 180 -30.70 7.50 0.98
N TYR A 181 -31.21 6.51 1.72
CA TYR A 181 -31.63 6.62 3.12
C TYR A 181 -30.49 6.93 4.10
N ILE A 182 -29.33 6.28 3.94
CA ILE A 182 -28.16 6.43 4.80
C ILE A 182 -27.44 7.74 4.47
N ASN A 183 -27.32 8.08 3.17
CA ASN A 183 -26.72 9.34 2.75
C ASN A 183 -27.50 10.54 3.34
N ARG A 184 -28.84 10.46 3.36
CA ARG A 184 -29.71 11.49 3.96
C ARG A 184 -29.47 11.73 5.46
N GLN A 185 -29.05 10.71 6.20
CA GLN A 185 -28.78 10.79 7.64
C GLN A 185 -27.34 11.26 7.91
N VAL A 186 -26.40 10.79 7.11
CA VAL A 186 -24.98 11.19 7.18
C VAL A 186 -24.82 12.66 6.80
N ASP A 187 -25.45 13.12 5.71
CA ASP A 187 -25.43 14.53 5.29
C ASP A 187 -26.02 15.47 6.36
N ARG A 188 -27.01 15.00 7.12
CA ARG A 188 -27.61 15.74 8.24
C ARG A 188 -26.62 15.92 9.40
N GLY A 189 -25.79 14.92 9.68
CA GLY A 189 -24.73 14.97 10.70
C GLY A 189 -23.49 15.76 10.26
N TYR A 190 -23.12 15.68 8.97
CA TYR A 190 -22.01 16.48 8.42
C TYR A 190 -22.33 17.98 8.41
N PHE A 191 -23.59 18.36 8.19
CA PHE A 191 -24.02 19.76 8.27
C PHE A 191 -23.92 20.35 9.69
N GLU A 192 -24.07 19.54 10.73
CA GLU A 192 -23.88 19.96 12.12
C GLU A 192 -22.39 20.05 12.52
N LEU A 193 -21.54 19.15 12.01
CA LEU A 193 -20.08 19.19 12.24
C LEU A 193 -19.37 20.32 11.48
N ALA A 194 -19.83 20.67 10.27
CA ALA A 194 -19.26 21.75 9.46
C ALA A 194 -19.53 23.16 10.04
N ARG A 195 -20.45 23.30 11.01
CA ARG A 195 -20.64 24.54 11.76
C ARG A 195 -19.58 24.75 12.85
N SER A 196 -18.81 23.72 13.20
CA SER A 196 -17.85 23.77 14.32
C SER A 196 -16.38 23.86 13.89
N TYR A 197 -16.05 23.68 12.61
CA TYR A 197 -14.69 23.75 12.09
C TYR A 197 -14.61 24.78 10.97
N ASP A 198 -14.08 25.95 11.30
CA ASP A 198 -13.81 27.10 10.42
C ASP A 198 -12.66 26.79 9.42
N TYR A 199 -12.78 25.71 8.64
CA TYR A 199 -11.87 25.42 7.53
C TYR A 199 -12.39 26.10 6.26
N CYS A 200 -12.04 27.38 6.20
CA CYS A 200 -12.05 28.24 5.03
C CYS A 200 -11.21 27.63 3.90
N LEU A 201 -11.86 27.14 2.82
CA LEU A 201 -11.55 27.42 1.40
C LEU A 201 -12.43 26.60 0.43
N SER A 202 -13.02 25.46 0.86
CA SER A 202 -13.89 24.64 0.00
C SER A 202 -15.35 25.12 -0.09
N CYS A 203 -15.83 25.96 0.84
CA CYS A 203 -17.20 26.49 0.79
C CYS A 203 -17.46 27.49 -0.35
N GLN A 204 -16.42 28.10 -0.91
CA GLN A 204 -16.58 29.11 -1.97
C GLN A 204 -16.97 28.49 -3.33
N VAL A 205 -16.62 27.21 -3.55
CA VAL A 205 -16.95 26.49 -4.79
C VAL A 205 -18.41 26.01 -4.80
N ILE A 206 -18.97 25.66 -3.63
CA ILE A 206 -20.37 25.22 -3.53
C ILE A 206 -21.33 26.41 -3.68
N HIS A 207 -20.94 27.61 -3.20
CA HIS A 207 -21.75 28.82 -3.33
C HIS A 207 -21.91 29.31 -4.78
N GLN A 208 -21.01 28.93 -5.71
CA GLN A 208 -21.18 29.25 -7.14
C GLN A 208 -22.12 28.29 -7.87
N ARG A 209 -22.29 27.05 -7.38
CA ARG A 209 -23.14 26.05 -8.02
C ARG A 209 -24.65 26.29 -7.79
N VAL A 210 -25.02 27.06 -6.76
CA VAL A 210 -26.43 27.42 -6.48
C VAL A 210 -26.88 28.67 -7.25
N ARG A 211 -25.98 29.59 -7.60
CA ARG A 211 -26.35 30.84 -8.28
C ARG A 211 -26.56 30.70 -9.80
N HIS A 212 -26.22 29.56 -10.38
CA HIS A 212 -26.37 29.29 -11.82
C HIS A 212 -27.63 28.51 -12.18
N LYS A 213 -28.50 28.23 -11.19
CA LYS A 213 -29.75 27.48 -11.36
C LYS A 213 -30.99 28.28 -10.93
N SER A 214 -30.87 29.61 -10.83
CA SER A 214 -31.97 30.57 -10.67
C SER A 214 -32.03 31.49 -11.86
#